data_AF-A0A0G1D3A7-F1
#
_entry.id   AF-A0A0G1D3A7-F1
#
_cell.length_a   1.000
_cell.length_b   1.000
_cell.length_c   1.000
_cell.angle_alpha   90.00
_cell.angle_beta   90.00
_cell.angle_gamma   90.00
#
_symmetry.space_group_name_H-M   'P 1'
#
loop_
_entity.id
_entity.type
_entity.pdbx_description
1 polymer ?
#
loop_
_entity_poly.entity_id
_entity_poly.type
_entity_poly.pdbx_seq_one_letter_code
_entity_poly.pdbx_strand_id
1 'polypeptide(L)'
;MRTSYSALDTYQTCSLKFKWQVLDRIKTADTKEAIFGNASHAALKFMFTRSPLFPTLDEVIDAFRNIWQEKKARSPIIWNDIAKQETPWDENEAEAYLENGISMLKKFYKENPPWNFNVLNLETRFDVILEDSKTKAQHILAGIMDRIDKNPDGSYEIIDYKTASR
;
A
#
# COMPACT_ATOMS: atom_id res chain seq x y z
N MET A 1 -23.17 -8.98 1.39
CA MET A 1 -22.08 -8.53 2.31
C MET A 1 -21.09 -7.64 1.57
N ARG A 2 -20.34 -6.76 2.24
CA ARG A 2 -19.23 -6.01 1.63
C ARG A 2 -17.89 -6.55 2.14
N THR A 3 -16.99 -6.96 1.25
CA THR A 3 -15.69 -7.58 1.58
C THR A 3 -14.60 -7.11 0.62
N SER A 4 -13.34 -7.51 0.84
CA SER A 4 -12.21 -7.28 -0.05
C SER A 4 -11.41 -8.55 -0.27
N TYR A 5 -10.53 -8.57 -1.28
CA TYR A 5 -9.62 -9.70 -1.52
C TYR A 5 -8.79 -10.04 -0.27
N SER A 6 -8.14 -9.05 0.35
CA SER A 6 -7.34 -9.25 1.56
C SER A 6 -8.16 -9.77 2.75
N ALA A 7 -9.41 -9.35 2.87
CA ALA A 7 -10.32 -9.86 3.90
C ALA A 7 -10.68 -11.33 3.66
N LEU A 8 -10.94 -11.71 2.41
CA LEU A 8 -11.21 -13.10 2.03
C LEU A 8 -9.98 -14.00 2.21
N ASP A 9 -8.80 -13.51 1.84
CA ASP A 9 -7.51 -14.19 2.05
C ASP A 9 -7.25 -14.43 3.55
N THR A 10 -7.52 -13.42 4.38
CA THR A 10 -7.46 -13.55 5.85
C THR A 10 -8.41 -14.64 6.35
N TYR A 11 -9.64 -14.72 5.82
CA TYR A 11 -10.60 -15.75 6.20
C TYR A 11 -10.14 -17.16 5.79
N GLN A 12 -9.63 -17.30 4.56
CA GLN A 12 -9.08 -18.56 4.05
C GLN A 12 -7.89 -19.04 4.88
N THR A 13 -7.06 -18.11 5.35
CA THR A 13 -5.91 -18.40 6.21
C THR A 13 -6.35 -18.76 7.63
N CYS A 14 -7.23 -17.95 8.24
CA CYS A 14 -7.74 -18.18 9.59
C CYS A 14 -9.07 -17.44 9.81
N SER A 15 -10.16 -18.20 9.93
CA SER A 15 -11.50 -17.65 10.15
C SER A 15 -11.64 -16.86 11.47
N LEU A 16 -10.92 -17.25 12.52
CA LEU A 16 -10.93 -16.53 13.80
C LEU A 16 -10.21 -15.18 13.68
N LYS A 17 -9.09 -15.12 12.95
CA LYS A 17 -8.38 -13.87 12.65
C LYS A 17 -9.26 -12.92 11.85
N PHE A 18 -9.97 -13.44 10.84
CA PHE A 18 -10.95 -12.65 10.08
C PHE A 18 -12.04 -12.07 10.97
N LYS A 19 -12.61 -12.86 11.88
CA LYS A 19 -13.62 -12.37 12.83
C LYS A 19 -13.06 -11.17 13.61
N TRP A 20 -11.90 -11.31 14.24
CA TRP A 20 -11.34 -10.24 15.07
C TRP A 20 -10.94 -8.99 14.28
N GLN A 21 -10.27 -9.16 13.14
CA GLN A 21 -9.75 -8.02 12.37
C GLN A 21 -10.81 -7.34 11.51
N VAL A 22 -11.71 -8.10 10.87
CA VAL A 22 -12.65 -7.58 9.87
C VAL A 22 -14.04 -7.32 10.46
N LEU A 23 -14.57 -8.26 11.25
CA LEU A 23 -15.92 -8.12 11.84
C LEU A 23 -15.90 -7.29 13.12
N ASP A 24 -15.06 -7.69 14.09
CA ASP A 24 -14.97 -7.05 15.41
C ASP A 24 -14.08 -5.79 15.36
N ARG A 25 -13.31 -5.60 14.29
CA ARG A 25 -12.44 -4.43 14.03
C ARG A 25 -11.47 -4.12 15.17
N ILE A 26 -10.93 -5.18 15.79
CA ILE A 26 -9.90 -5.05 16.83
C ILE A 26 -8.64 -4.50 16.17
N LYS A 27 -8.25 -3.28 16.54
CA LYS A 27 -7.05 -2.63 15.99
C LYS A 27 -5.79 -3.34 16.47
N THR A 28 -4.90 -3.63 15.52
CA THR A 28 -3.54 -4.11 15.79
C THR A 28 -2.52 -3.08 15.32
N ALA A 29 -1.29 -3.22 15.81
CA ALA A 29 -0.17 -2.48 15.24
C ALA A 29 0.00 -2.83 13.75
N ASP A 30 0.34 -1.83 12.94
CA ASP A 30 0.84 -2.08 11.59
C ASP A 30 2.19 -2.81 11.72
N THR A 31 2.43 -3.80 10.86
CA THR A 31 3.74 -4.46 10.80
C THR A 31 4.77 -3.52 10.17
N LYS A 32 6.06 -3.80 10.39
CA LYS A 32 7.16 -3.03 9.80
C LYS A 32 7.07 -3.00 8.27
N GLU A 33 6.72 -4.12 7.67
CA GLU A 33 6.54 -4.30 6.23
C GLU A 33 5.33 -3.52 5.72
N ALA A 34 4.23 -3.46 6.49
CA ALA A 34 3.08 -2.66 6.13
C ALA A 34 3.39 -1.16 6.19
N ILE A 35 4.16 -0.71 7.17
CA ILE A 35 4.64 0.68 7.28
C ILE A 35 5.50 1.03 6.06
N PHE A 36 6.48 0.18 5.74
CA PHE A 36 7.36 0.34 4.59
C PHE A 36 6.62 0.33 3.26
N GLY A 37 5.76 -0.67 3.04
CA GLY A 37 4.93 -0.78 1.85
C GLY A 37 4.05 0.45 1.64
N ASN A 38 3.38 0.91 2.69
CA ASN A 38 2.53 2.10 2.62
C ASN A 38 3.32 3.38 2.30
N ALA A 39 4.55 3.52 2.82
CA ALA A 39 5.40 4.66 2.47
C ALA A 39 5.84 4.61 1.01
N SER A 40 6.21 3.42 0.52
CA SER A 40 6.62 3.19 -0.86
C SER A 40 5.47 3.43 -1.86
N HIS A 41 4.26 2.91 -1.60
CA HIS A 41 3.09 3.16 -2.46
C HIS A 41 2.77 4.66 -2.52
N ALA A 42 2.83 5.37 -1.40
CA ALA A 42 2.58 6.81 -1.38
C ALA A 42 3.62 7.61 -2.18
N ALA A 43 4.90 7.20 -2.14
CA ALA A 43 5.94 7.80 -2.97
C ALA A 43 5.75 7.52 -4.47
N LEU A 44 5.35 6.30 -4.84
CA LEU A 44 5.03 5.94 -6.23
C LEU A 44 3.80 6.68 -6.74
N LYS A 45 2.76 6.82 -5.92
CA LYS A 45 1.61 7.68 -6.22
C LYS A 45 2.06 9.10 -6.51
N PHE A 46 2.91 9.67 -5.66
CA PHE A 46 3.44 11.01 -5.86
C PHE A 46 4.23 11.10 -7.18
N MET A 47 5.12 10.16 -7.46
CA MET A 47 5.90 10.08 -8.71
C MET A 47 5.04 10.16 -9.98
N PHE A 48 3.87 9.52 -10.00
CA PHE A 48 2.96 9.55 -11.16
C PHE A 48 1.92 10.68 -11.12
N THR A 49 1.89 11.50 -10.07
CA THR A 49 0.99 12.65 -9.98
C THR A 49 1.55 13.82 -10.79
N ARG A 50 0.90 14.17 -11.90
CA ARG A 50 1.31 15.31 -12.75
C ARG A 50 0.63 16.60 -12.30
N SER A 51 1.39 17.57 -11.80
CA SER A 51 0.86 18.91 -11.47
C SER A 51 1.96 19.98 -11.31
N PRO A 52 2.22 20.88 -12.29
CA PRO A 52 1.96 20.78 -13.74
C PRO A 52 2.96 19.85 -14.47
N LEU A 53 4.09 19.54 -13.82
CA LEU A 53 5.11 18.60 -14.26
C LEU A 53 5.05 17.32 -13.41
N PHE A 54 5.77 16.29 -13.84
CA PHE A 54 6.01 15.12 -12.99
C PHE A 54 7.10 15.44 -11.96
N PRO A 55 7.02 14.89 -10.74
CA PRO A 55 8.08 15.00 -9.76
C PRO A 55 9.41 14.44 -10.28
N THR A 56 10.47 15.13 -9.92
CA THR A 56 11.85 14.66 -10.11
C THR A 56 12.16 13.51 -9.16
N LEU A 57 13.22 12.75 -9.46
CA LEU A 57 13.66 11.66 -8.58
C LEU A 57 13.96 12.14 -7.15
N ASP A 58 14.59 13.31 -7.01
CA ASP A 58 14.93 13.87 -5.70
C ASP A 58 13.66 14.23 -4.91
N GLU A 59 12.65 14.84 -5.55
CA GLU A 59 11.35 15.12 -4.92
C GLU A 59 10.63 13.83 -4.50
N VAL A 60 10.71 12.77 -5.30
CA VAL A 60 10.12 11.46 -4.94
C VAL A 60 10.81 10.84 -3.73
N ILE A 61 12.14 10.91 -3.68
CA ILE A 61 12.94 10.40 -2.54
C ILE A 61 12.62 11.21 -1.28
N ASP A 62 12.52 12.53 -1.38
CA ASP A 62 12.21 13.38 -0.24
C ASP A 62 10.78 13.17 0.26
N ALA A 63 9.82 12.98 -0.66
CA ALA A 63 8.46 12.56 -0.29
C ALA A 63 8.47 11.22 0.46
N PHE A 64 9.21 10.22 -0.04
CA PHE A 64 9.36 8.93 0.63
C PHE A 64 9.94 9.08 2.04
N ARG A 65 11.03 9.84 2.21
CA ARG A 65 11.66 10.11 3.51
C ARG A 65 10.67 10.71 4.50
N ASN A 66 9.93 11.75 4.08
CA ASN A 66 8.96 12.43 4.95
C ASN A 66 7.83 11.48 5.38
N ILE A 67 7.27 10.72 4.44
CA ILE A 67 6.17 9.78 4.72
C ILE A 67 6.66 8.62 5.60
N TRP A 68 7.87 8.12 5.34
CA TRP A 68 8.51 7.09 6.16
C TRP A 68 8.66 7.54 7.61
N GLN A 69 9.21 8.74 7.83
CA GLN A 69 9.38 9.28 9.19
C GLN A 69 8.02 9.48 9.89
N GLU A 70 7.02 10.02 9.19
CA GLU A 70 5.67 10.18 9.73
C GLU A 70 5.04 8.83 10.15
N LYS A 71 5.11 7.82 9.28
CA LYS A 71 4.53 6.50 9.56
C LYS A 71 5.31 5.73 10.64
N LYS A 72 6.65 5.81 10.62
CA LYS A 72 7.51 5.25 11.67
C LYS A 72 7.15 5.82 13.04
N ALA A 73 6.99 7.15 13.14
CA ALA A 73 6.64 7.83 14.38
C ALA A 73 5.21 7.52 14.89
N ARG A 74 4.28 7.22 13.97
CA ARG A 74 2.91 6.80 14.32
C ARG A 74 2.76 5.31 14.62
N SER A 75 3.81 4.51 14.42
CA SER A 75 3.77 3.09 14.76
C SER A 75 3.46 2.94 16.25
N PRO A 76 2.44 2.15 16.62
CA PRO A 76 1.96 2.13 18.00
C PRO A 76 3.04 1.63 18.95
N ILE A 77 3.16 2.35 20.05
CA ILE A 77 4.02 2.02 21.18
C ILE A 77 3.55 0.68 21.75
N ILE A 78 4.45 -0.31 21.78
CA ILE A 78 4.16 -1.59 22.42
C ILE A 78 4.25 -1.37 23.94
N TRP A 79 3.18 -1.68 24.66
CA TRP A 79 3.23 -1.81 26.12
C TRP A 79 3.70 -3.23 26.45
N ASN A 80 4.95 -3.37 26.88
CA ASN A 80 5.44 -4.59 27.52
C ASN A 80 5.21 -4.52 29.04
N ASP A 81 5.20 -5.68 29.72
CA ASP A 81 4.96 -5.87 31.17
C ASP A 81 5.90 -5.08 32.09
N ILE A 82 6.93 -4.44 31.54
CA ILE A 82 7.80 -3.49 32.21
C ILE A 82 7.63 -2.18 31.45
N ALA A 83 7.01 -1.18 32.08
CA ALA A 83 6.62 0.12 31.53
C ALA A 83 7.79 0.92 30.90
N LYS A 84 8.26 0.49 29.74
CA LYS A 84 9.10 1.26 28.82
C LYS A 84 8.34 1.46 27.52
N GLN A 85 8.16 2.72 27.16
CA GLN A 85 7.71 3.11 25.83
C GLN A 85 8.89 2.96 24.88
N GLU A 86 9.01 1.81 24.22
CA GLU A 86 10.04 1.61 23.20
C GLU A 86 9.38 1.65 21.81
N THR A 87 10.03 2.34 20.87
CA THR A 87 9.65 2.24 19.47
C THR A 87 9.92 0.82 19.00
N PRO A 88 9.02 0.17 18.22
CA PRO A 88 9.27 -1.17 17.69
C PRO A 88 10.43 -1.26 16.68
N TRP A 89 11.12 -0.14 16.45
CA TRP A 89 12.20 0.01 15.49
C TRP A 89 13.54 0.06 16.21
N ASP A 90 14.44 -0.86 15.86
CA ASP A 90 15.87 -0.64 16.02
C ASP A 90 16.32 0.45 15.03
N GLU A 91 17.21 1.36 15.44
CA GLU A 91 17.62 2.48 14.60
C GLU A 91 18.36 2.02 13.35
N ASN A 92 19.22 1.00 13.45
CA ASN A 92 19.93 0.46 12.30
C ASN A 92 18.97 -0.26 11.35
N GLU A 93 18.00 -1.00 11.89
CA GLU A 93 16.97 -1.63 11.07
C GLU A 93 16.11 -0.59 10.33
N ALA A 94 15.67 0.47 11.01
CA ALA A 94 14.89 1.53 10.39
C ALA A 94 15.67 2.25 9.28
N GLU A 95 16.97 2.46 9.48
CA GLU A 95 17.84 3.02 8.43
C GLU A 95 17.98 2.07 7.26
N ALA A 96 18.14 0.76 7.50
CA ALA A 96 18.20 -0.24 6.44
C ALA A 96 16.94 -0.27 5.58
N TYR A 97 15.75 -0.15 6.19
CA TYR A 97 14.49 0.00 5.43
C TYR A 97 14.45 1.29 4.61
N LEU A 98 14.90 2.41 5.19
CA LEU A 98 14.97 3.70 4.49
C LEU A 98 15.89 3.63 3.27
N GLU A 99 17.11 3.15 3.44
CA GLU A 99 18.09 2.99 2.37
C GLU A 99 17.59 2.03 1.28
N ASN A 100 16.97 0.92 1.68
CA ASN A 100 16.37 -0.03 0.75
C ASN A 100 15.28 0.62 -0.10
N GLY A 101 14.34 1.34 0.54
CA GLY A 101 13.27 2.05 -0.16
C GLY A 101 13.80 3.10 -1.14
N ILE A 102 14.83 3.87 -0.74
CA ILE A 102 15.49 4.84 -1.64
C ILE A 102 16.12 4.13 -2.83
N SER A 103 16.82 3.02 -2.61
CA SER A 103 17.44 2.24 -3.69
C SER A 103 16.39 1.68 -4.66
N MET A 104 15.29 1.14 -4.14
CA MET A 104 14.16 0.65 -4.94
C MET A 104 13.53 1.76 -5.77
N LEU A 105 13.25 2.92 -5.18
CA LEU A 105 12.67 4.07 -5.88
C LEU A 105 13.59 4.61 -6.97
N LYS A 106 14.90 4.71 -6.70
CA LYS A 106 15.90 5.11 -7.72
C LYS A 106 15.89 4.18 -8.92
N LYS A 107 15.91 2.87 -8.67
CA LYS A 107 15.86 1.86 -9.73
C LYS A 107 14.54 1.95 -10.50
N PHE A 108 13.42 1.98 -9.80
CA PHE A 108 12.09 2.03 -10.39
C PHE A 108 11.89 3.28 -11.25
N TYR A 109 12.30 4.46 -10.76
CA TYR A 109 12.20 5.72 -11.49
C TYR A 109 13.00 5.71 -12.80
N LYS A 110 14.22 5.16 -12.75
CA LYS A 110 15.08 5.02 -13.93
C LYS A 110 14.45 4.10 -14.99
N GLU A 111 13.86 3.00 -14.56
CA GLU A 111 13.25 2.00 -15.45
C GLU A 111 11.86 2.43 -15.95
N ASN A 112 11.15 3.23 -15.16
CA ASN A 112 9.76 3.65 -15.43
C ASN A 112 9.60 5.17 -15.36
N PRO A 113 10.24 5.95 -16.25
CA PRO A 113 10.07 7.39 -16.23
C PRO A 113 8.59 7.78 -16.41
N PRO A 114 8.01 8.61 -15.53
CA PRO A 114 6.55 8.76 -15.45
C PRO A 114 5.93 9.37 -16.71
N TRP A 115 6.70 10.16 -17.46
CA TRP A 115 6.26 10.76 -18.73
C TRP A 115 6.11 9.77 -19.90
N ASN A 116 6.55 8.52 -19.75
CA ASN A 116 6.37 7.49 -20.77
C ASN A 116 4.98 6.81 -20.69
N PHE A 117 4.20 7.09 -19.63
CA PHE A 117 2.94 6.41 -19.36
C PHE A 117 1.76 7.38 -19.42
N ASN A 118 0.65 6.90 -19.97
CA ASN A 118 -0.63 7.61 -19.92
C ASN A 118 -1.44 7.12 -18.72
N VAL A 119 -1.05 7.60 -17.54
CA VAL A 119 -1.71 7.27 -16.28
C VAL A 119 -3.07 7.95 -16.23
N LEU A 120 -4.14 7.16 -16.14
CA LEU A 120 -5.50 7.68 -16.05
C LEU A 120 -5.91 7.99 -14.63
N ASN A 121 -5.61 7.08 -13.69
CA ASN A 121 -5.92 7.26 -12.29
C ASN A 121 -4.90 6.52 -11.40
N LEU A 122 -4.81 6.99 -10.15
CA LEU A 122 -3.97 6.44 -9.10
C LEU A 122 -4.82 6.16 -7.85
N GLU A 123 -4.49 5.12 -7.10
CA GLU A 123 -5.17 4.75 -5.84
C GLU A 123 -6.71 4.70 -5.98
N THR A 124 -7.19 4.07 -7.05
CA THR A 124 -8.60 4.10 -7.42
C THR A 124 -9.38 3.04 -6.67
N ARG A 125 -10.37 3.48 -5.87
CA ARG A 125 -11.32 2.56 -5.23
C ARG A 125 -12.29 1.99 -6.26
N PHE A 126 -12.61 0.71 -6.14
CA PHE A 126 -13.61 0.06 -6.97
C PHE A 126 -14.52 -0.84 -6.14
N ASP A 127 -15.75 -1.02 -6.65
CA ASP A 127 -16.76 -1.92 -6.11
C ASP A 127 -17.28 -2.81 -7.25
N VAL A 128 -17.28 -4.13 -7.03
CA VAL A 128 -17.87 -5.11 -7.94
C VAL A 128 -19.05 -5.77 -7.23
N ILE A 129 -20.23 -5.70 -7.84
CA ILE A 129 -21.43 -6.38 -7.33
C ILE A 129 -21.41 -7.82 -7.84
N LEU A 130 -21.47 -8.76 -6.90
CA LEU A 130 -21.55 -10.19 -7.14
C LEU A 130 -22.93 -10.68 -6.70
N GLU A 131 -23.70 -11.24 -7.63
CA GLU A 131 -24.98 -11.89 -7.31
C GLU A 131 -24.75 -13.36 -7.00
N ASP A 132 -25.23 -13.82 -5.85
CA ASP A 132 -25.31 -15.24 -5.54
C ASP A 132 -26.38 -15.89 -6.41
N SER A 133 -25.97 -16.84 -7.25
CA SER A 133 -26.86 -17.52 -8.20
C SER A 133 -28.01 -18.30 -7.53
N LYS A 134 -27.82 -18.75 -6.28
CA LYS A 134 -28.80 -19.54 -5.52
C LYS A 134 -29.70 -18.67 -4.66
N THR A 135 -29.12 -17.76 -3.88
CA THR A 135 -29.86 -16.97 -2.90
C THR A 135 -30.36 -15.64 -3.47
N LYS A 136 -29.88 -15.23 -4.64
CA LYS A 136 -30.10 -13.91 -5.24
C LYS A 136 -29.62 -12.75 -4.37
N ALA A 137 -28.85 -13.04 -3.32
CA ALA A 137 -28.24 -12.02 -2.48
C ALA A 137 -27.15 -11.29 -3.26
N GLN A 138 -27.05 -9.98 -3.03
CA GLN A 138 -25.99 -9.15 -3.57
C GLN A 138 -24.83 -9.02 -2.58
N HIS A 139 -23.63 -9.22 -3.08
CA HIS A 139 -22.37 -9.06 -2.37
C HIS A 139 -21.52 -8.02 -3.09
N ILE A 140 -20.72 -7.27 -2.35
CA ILE A 140 -19.84 -6.25 -2.90
C ILE A 140 -18.41 -6.67 -2.59
N LEU A 141 -17.61 -6.86 -3.65
CA LEU A 141 -16.17 -6.96 -3.56
C LEU A 141 -15.58 -5.57 -3.78
N ALA A 142 -14.96 -5.01 -2.75
CA ALA A 142 -14.33 -3.70 -2.79
C ALA A 142 -12.80 -3.84 -2.78
N GLY A 143 -12.12 -2.93 -3.45
CA GLY A 143 -10.66 -2.89 -3.48
C GLY A 143 -10.11 -1.51 -3.88
N ILE A 144 -8.79 -1.47 -4.03
CA ILE A 144 -8.04 -0.29 -4.49
C ILE A 144 -7.07 -0.79 -5.56
N MET A 145 -6.97 -0.06 -6.67
CA MET A 145 -5.97 -0.27 -7.72
C MET A 145 -4.93 0.84 -7.61
N ASP A 146 -3.64 0.48 -7.52
CA ASP A 146 -2.58 1.46 -7.31
C ASP A 146 -2.44 2.41 -8.51
N ARG A 147 -2.43 1.87 -9.73
CA ARG A 147 -2.31 2.65 -10.98
C ARG A 147 -3.10 2.01 -12.12
N ILE A 148 -3.77 2.85 -12.91
CA ILE A 148 -4.47 2.45 -14.14
C ILE A 148 -3.87 3.23 -15.31
N ASP A 149 -3.31 2.51 -16.28
CA ASP A 149 -2.71 3.08 -17.49
C ASP A 149 -3.58 2.78 -18.72
N LYS A 150 -3.55 3.69 -19.70
CA LYS A 150 -4.18 3.46 -21.01
C LYS A 150 -3.12 3.34 -22.10
N ASN A 151 -3.10 2.18 -22.74
CA ASN A 151 -2.16 1.88 -23.83
C ASN A 151 -2.56 2.57 -25.14
N PRO A 152 -1.62 2.76 -26.08
CA PRO A 152 -1.91 3.38 -27.38
C PRO A 152 -2.95 2.65 -28.22
N ASP A 153 -3.09 1.33 -28.04
CA ASP A 153 -4.09 0.48 -28.71
C ASP A 153 -5.51 0.62 -28.11
N GLY A 154 -5.65 1.41 -27.04
CA GLY A 154 -6.90 1.63 -26.34
C GLY A 154 -7.19 0.65 -25.20
N SER A 155 -6.32 -0.35 -24.98
CA SER A 155 -6.42 -1.26 -23.82
C SER A 155 -6.06 -0.55 -22.51
N TYR A 156 -6.50 -1.15 -21.40
CA TYR A 156 -6.25 -0.65 -20.05
C TYR A 156 -5.38 -1.65 -19.30
N GLU A 157 -4.37 -1.15 -18.59
CA GLU A 157 -3.53 -1.94 -17.70
C GLU A 157 -3.77 -1.53 -16.25
N ILE A 158 -3.90 -2.53 -15.37
CA ILE A 158 -4.01 -2.33 -13.92
C ILE A 158 -2.68 -2.77 -13.31
N ILE A 159 -2.05 -1.87 -12.56
CA ILE A 159 -0.77 -2.11 -11.91
C ILE A 159 -0.99 -2.15 -10.40
N ASP A 160 -0.42 -3.17 -9.77
CA ASP A 160 -0.40 -3.42 -8.34
C ASP A 160 1.06 -3.55 -7.90
N TYR A 161 1.55 -2.60 -7.11
CA TYR A 161 2.92 -2.57 -6.66
C TYR A 161 3.14 -3.58 -5.53
N LYS A 162 4.36 -4.10 -5.47
CA LYS A 162 4.79 -5.03 -4.42
C LYS A 162 6.18 -4.66 -3.94
N THR A 163 6.33 -4.61 -2.61
CA THR A 163 7.58 -4.27 -1.94
C THR A 163 8.26 -5.45 -1.27
N ALA A 164 7.57 -6.59 -1.14
CA ALA A 164 8.18 -7.81 -0.62
C ALA A 164 9.08 -8.46 -1.68
N SER A 165 10.25 -8.96 -1.27
CA SER A 165 11.05 -9.86 -2.09
C SER A 165 10.30 -11.18 -2.27
N ARG A 166 10.20 -11.66 -3.52
CA ARG A 166 9.73 -13.03 -3.81
C ARG A 166 10.80 -14.06 -3.47
#